data_AF-A0A1G8BUI8-F1
#
_entry.id   AF-A0A1G8BUI8-F1
#
_cell.length_a   1.000
_cell.length_b   1.000
_cell.length_c   1.000
_cell.angle_alpha   90.00
_cell.angle_beta   90.00
_cell.angle_gamma   90.00
#
_symmetry.space_group_name_H-M   'P 1'
#
loop_
_entity.id
_entity.type
_entity.pdbx_description
1 polymer ?
#
loop_
_entity_poly.entity_id
_entity_poly.type
_entity_poly.pdbx_seq_one_letter_code
_entity_poly.pdbx_strand_id
1 'polypeptide(L)'
;MNQAARTFILVGLVVVILFAMRFLPTIYLGDNELRQVNILSDLLPETLSGTDSTEVLDIPEPPSVVASVPDTVVVYDSIDGVDTVIPRMIQPQTTPEGVTMIADYGQGQSGGMHHFYQQLARVKELNRPVRIAYFGDSFVEGDILSCDLREQLQTQFGGNGVGWVDCASQIYGFRQTVRHSFEGLREYEVVKRPFNAQVQSIAQRYFTIDGNRATFVYQGSKSRKHLNNWQKATFFFRTEDTITVATKMNSDTLVSDVIGGDGQLQTFTKHHPSMHKIIYSVSAASPKTYLYGVALESNQGIIVDNFSMRGSSGVTLGSIPSAVLREFAAQRPYDLIIFHFGLNVANENVRNYSSYIHQMGSVIRHFKAAYPHTSILVVSMTDRDQRSMEGIHTMAGVESLVGYQQIMAANEQVAFFNLFQAMGGRESMKTLVDKGYANKDYTHISHAGGRRLATHLVKSLLAGFDIYKQQQP
;
A
#
# COMPACT_ATOMS: atom_id res chain seq x y z
N MET A 1 -5.60 1.32 52.52
CA MET A 1 -4.63 1.15 51.42
C MET A 1 -4.77 2.33 50.48
N ASN A 2 -3.71 3.12 50.28
CA ASN A 2 -3.76 4.32 49.42
C ASN A 2 -3.87 3.91 47.92
N GLN A 3 -4.26 4.86 47.07
CA GLN A 3 -4.51 4.61 45.64
C GLN A 3 -3.26 4.09 44.90
N ALA A 4 -2.06 4.55 45.32
CA ALA A 4 -0.79 4.07 44.80
C ALA A 4 -0.56 2.57 45.11
N ALA A 5 -0.82 2.13 46.35
CA ALA A 5 -0.70 0.73 46.74
C ALA A 5 -1.74 -0.16 46.03
N ARG A 6 -2.97 0.32 45.81
CA ARG A 6 -3.99 -0.39 44.99
C ARG A 6 -3.53 -0.57 43.55
N THR A 7 -2.94 0.47 42.96
CA THR A 7 -2.43 0.42 41.58
C THR A 7 -1.24 -0.52 41.47
N PHE A 8 -0.30 -0.45 42.41
CA PHE A 8 0.88 -1.33 42.44
C PHE A 8 0.50 -2.80 42.60
N ILE A 9 -0.45 -3.11 43.48
CA ILE A 9 -0.97 -4.47 43.66
C ILE A 9 -1.70 -4.94 42.40
N LEU A 10 -2.51 -4.08 41.77
CA LEU A 10 -3.21 -4.45 40.53
C LEU A 10 -2.22 -4.76 39.41
N VAL A 11 -1.19 -3.93 39.22
CA VAL A 11 -0.13 -4.17 38.21
C VAL A 11 0.60 -5.47 38.52
N GLY A 12 1.00 -5.71 39.77
CA GLY A 12 1.64 -6.96 40.18
C GLY A 12 0.75 -8.17 39.92
N LEU A 13 -0.54 -8.06 40.19
CA LEU A 13 -1.51 -9.13 39.99
C LEU A 13 -1.74 -9.42 38.49
N VAL A 14 -1.80 -8.39 37.65
CA VAL A 14 -1.83 -8.54 36.18
C VAL A 14 -0.59 -9.24 35.66
N VAL A 15 0.61 -8.85 36.13
CA VAL A 15 1.86 -9.52 35.75
C VAL A 15 1.87 -10.99 36.17
N VAL A 16 1.43 -11.30 37.39
CA VAL A 16 1.33 -12.69 37.88
C VAL A 16 0.32 -13.50 37.06
N ILE A 17 -0.84 -12.94 36.72
CA ILE A 17 -1.83 -13.61 35.86
C ILE A 17 -1.24 -13.90 34.49
N LEU A 18 -0.62 -12.91 33.85
CA LEU A 18 0.00 -13.07 32.54
C LEU A 18 1.14 -14.11 32.56
N PHE A 19 1.89 -14.19 33.67
CA PHE A 19 2.92 -15.21 33.86
C PHE A 19 2.31 -16.61 34.05
N ALA A 20 1.22 -16.71 34.82
CA ALA A 20 0.50 -17.96 35.03
C ALA A 20 -0.14 -18.49 33.74
N MET A 21 -0.59 -17.61 32.84
CA MET A 21 -1.14 -17.98 31.54
C MET A 21 -0.13 -18.71 30.63
N ARG A 22 1.17 -18.62 30.89
CA ARG A 22 2.20 -19.42 30.20
C ARG A 22 2.03 -20.93 30.44
N PHE A 23 1.52 -21.32 31.61
CA PHE A 23 1.33 -22.72 31.98
C PHE A 23 0.00 -23.29 31.48
N LEU A 24 -0.81 -22.50 30.77
CA LEU A 24 -1.99 -23.02 30.11
C LEU A 24 -1.56 -23.96 28.98
N PRO A 25 -2.17 -25.16 28.88
CA PRO A 25 -1.94 -26.06 27.77
C PRO A 25 -2.39 -25.41 26.46
N THR A 26 -1.79 -25.82 25.35
CA THR A 26 -2.17 -25.37 24.02
C THR A 26 -3.66 -25.65 23.77
N ILE A 27 -4.40 -24.60 23.43
CA ILE A 27 -5.84 -24.68 23.17
C ILE A 27 -6.05 -24.70 21.67
N TYR A 28 -6.72 -25.74 21.19
CA TYR A 28 -7.13 -25.88 19.79
C TYR A 28 -8.56 -25.38 19.62
N LEU A 29 -8.81 -24.60 18.57
CA LEU A 29 -10.14 -24.18 18.16
C LEU A 29 -10.42 -24.71 16.75
N GLY A 30 -10.98 -25.92 16.66
CA GLY A 30 -11.00 -26.69 15.41
C GLY A 30 -9.59 -27.12 15.02
N ASP A 31 -9.21 -26.91 13.76
CA ASP A 31 -7.87 -27.25 13.23
C ASP A 31 -6.83 -26.15 13.46
N ASN A 32 -7.20 -25.06 14.14
CA ASN A 32 -6.30 -23.93 14.39
C ASN A 32 -5.78 -23.93 15.83
N GLU A 33 -4.47 -23.88 15.96
CA GLU A 33 -3.77 -23.71 17.23
C GLU A 33 -3.83 -22.24 17.67
N LEU A 34 -4.31 -21.97 18.88
CA LEU A 34 -4.30 -20.61 19.43
C LEU A 34 -2.91 -20.29 20.01
N ARG A 35 -2.37 -19.14 19.61
CA ARG A 35 -1.04 -18.66 20.04
C ARG A 35 -0.93 -18.61 21.56
N GLN A 36 0.08 -19.27 22.12
CA GLN A 36 0.34 -19.29 23.55
C GLN A 36 0.75 -17.89 24.05
N VAL A 37 0.27 -17.51 25.25
CA VAL A 37 0.66 -16.26 25.89
C VAL A 37 2.04 -16.43 26.52
N ASN A 38 3.08 -15.91 25.87
CA ASN A 38 4.47 -15.96 26.36
C ASN A 38 5.09 -14.56 26.50
N ILE A 39 4.87 -13.93 27.66
CA ILE A 39 5.37 -12.57 27.99
C ILE A 39 6.89 -12.48 28.19
N LEU A 40 7.61 -13.61 28.23
CA LEU A 40 9.07 -13.67 28.33
C LEU A 40 9.73 -14.14 27.04
N SER A 41 8.98 -14.25 25.94
CA SER A 41 9.54 -14.61 24.61
C SER A 41 10.67 -13.65 24.18
N ASP A 42 10.63 -12.39 24.63
CA ASP A 42 11.69 -11.41 24.37
C ASP A 42 12.97 -11.60 25.23
N LEU A 43 12.93 -12.45 26.27
CA LEU A 43 13.99 -12.61 27.27
C LEU A 43 14.53 -14.04 27.41
N LEU A 44 13.87 -15.05 26.84
CA LEU A 44 14.26 -16.45 26.94
C LEU A 44 14.53 -17.06 25.55
N PRO A 45 15.60 -17.85 25.35
CA PRO A 45 15.75 -18.66 24.15
C PRO A 45 14.64 -19.72 24.08
N GLU A 46 13.97 -19.85 22.94
CA GLU A 46 12.97 -20.90 22.74
C GLU A 46 13.63 -22.27 22.56
N THR A 47 13.14 -23.26 23.32
CA THR A 47 13.55 -24.66 23.19
C THR A 47 12.72 -25.36 22.13
N LEU A 48 13.41 -25.97 21.15
CA LEU A 48 12.86 -26.76 20.05
C LEU A 48 12.04 -27.96 20.55
N SER A 49 10.83 -28.11 20.04
CA SER A 49 10.11 -29.39 20.01
C SER A 49 9.09 -29.42 18.89
N GLY A 50 9.28 -30.28 17.88
CA GLY A 50 8.19 -30.65 16.97
C GLY A 50 8.57 -31.03 15.54
N THR A 51 9.22 -32.19 15.38
CA THR A 51 9.17 -33.12 14.23
C THR A 51 9.40 -32.62 12.80
N ASP A 52 10.56 -33.02 12.28
CA ASP A 52 10.97 -33.07 10.89
C ASP A 52 9.93 -33.70 9.95
N SER A 53 9.59 -32.97 8.90
CA SER A 53 9.29 -33.54 7.58
C SER A 53 10.03 -32.71 6.54
N THR A 54 11.26 -33.12 6.26
CA THR A 54 12.12 -32.60 5.20
C THR A 54 11.69 -33.19 3.86
N GLU A 55 10.57 -32.71 3.32
CA GLU A 55 10.43 -32.64 1.85
C GLU A 55 10.89 -31.25 1.43
N VAL A 56 12.10 -31.19 0.89
CA VAL A 56 12.64 -29.99 0.23
C VAL A 56 11.86 -29.83 -1.06
N LEU A 57 10.71 -29.13 -0.99
CA LEU A 57 10.08 -28.57 -2.17
C LEU A 57 11.00 -27.47 -2.70
N ASP A 58 11.52 -27.67 -3.91
CA ASP A 58 12.37 -26.70 -4.58
C ASP A 58 11.69 -25.33 -4.60
N ILE A 59 12.42 -24.30 -4.17
CA ILE A 59 12.00 -22.91 -4.34
C ILE A 59 11.85 -22.71 -5.85
N PRO A 60 10.69 -22.26 -6.38
CA PRO A 60 10.56 -22.04 -7.81
C PRO A 60 11.62 -21.03 -8.24
N GLU A 61 12.55 -21.49 -9.08
CA GLU A 61 13.59 -20.61 -9.61
C GLU A 61 12.91 -19.47 -10.39
N PRO A 62 13.30 -18.21 -10.16
CA PRO A 62 12.85 -17.14 -11.02
C PRO A 62 13.21 -17.50 -12.47
N PRO A 63 12.34 -17.23 -13.46
CA PRO A 63 12.55 -17.60 -14.85
C PRO A 63 13.98 -17.26 -15.31
N SER A 64 14.76 -18.30 -15.64
CA SER A 64 16.15 -18.15 -16.04
C SER A 64 16.22 -17.41 -17.38
N VAL A 65 17.13 -16.43 -17.45
CA VAL A 65 17.41 -15.64 -18.66
C VAL A 65 18.24 -16.50 -19.62
N VAL A 66 17.60 -17.17 -20.58
CA VAL A 66 18.32 -17.84 -21.66
C VAL A 66 18.54 -16.86 -22.81
N ALA A 67 19.78 -16.40 -22.96
CA ALA A 67 20.21 -15.75 -24.19
C ALA A 67 20.20 -16.81 -25.30
N SER A 68 19.24 -16.71 -26.22
CA SER A 68 19.11 -17.47 -27.48
C SER A 68 18.59 -18.92 -27.43
N VAL A 69 17.27 -19.12 -27.27
CA VAL A 69 16.39 -20.07 -28.02
C VAL A 69 14.91 -19.55 -27.91
N PRO A 70 13.86 -20.12 -28.57
CA PRO A 70 12.74 -19.37 -29.18
C PRO A 70 11.79 -18.66 -28.17
N ASP A 71 10.86 -17.86 -28.69
CA ASP A 71 10.00 -16.83 -28.06
C ASP A 71 9.23 -17.14 -26.74
N THR A 72 9.39 -18.33 -26.16
CA THR A 72 8.74 -18.79 -24.92
C THR A 72 9.75 -19.54 -24.06
N VAL A 73 9.97 -19.10 -22.81
CA VAL A 73 10.69 -19.87 -21.80
C VAL A 73 9.66 -20.69 -21.02
N VAL A 74 9.74 -22.01 -21.14
CA VAL A 74 8.98 -22.93 -20.28
C VAL A 74 9.77 -23.07 -18.98
N VAL A 75 9.22 -22.60 -17.87
CA VAL A 75 9.73 -22.96 -16.55
C VAL A 75 8.91 -24.16 -16.08
N TYR A 76 9.59 -25.26 -15.80
CA TYR A 76 8.98 -26.43 -15.20
C TYR A 76 8.66 -26.11 -13.74
N ASP A 77 7.39 -25.85 -13.46
CA ASP A 77 6.88 -25.85 -12.10
C ASP A 77 6.66 -27.31 -11.68
N SER A 78 7.54 -27.84 -10.84
CA SER A 78 7.45 -29.20 -10.30
C SER A 78 6.31 -29.36 -9.30
N ILE A 79 5.56 -28.29 -8.98
CA ILE A 79 4.59 -28.29 -7.89
C ILE A 79 3.17 -28.68 -8.35
N ASP A 80 2.80 -28.40 -9.61
CA ASP A 80 1.44 -28.73 -10.12
C ASP A 80 1.44 -29.52 -11.45
N GLY A 81 2.60 -29.79 -12.05
CA GLY A 81 2.68 -30.48 -13.36
C GLY A 81 2.04 -29.70 -14.51
N VAL A 82 1.87 -28.38 -14.36
CA VAL A 82 1.35 -27.47 -15.37
C VAL A 82 2.51 -26.66 -15.94
N ASP A 83 2.78 -26.83 -17.24
CA ASP A 83 3.75 -26.02 -17.97
C ASP A 83 3.37 -24.53 -17.87
N THR A 84 4.11 -23.75 -17.07
CA THR A 84 3.91 -22.31 -16.99
C THR A 84 4.75 -21.65 -18.07
N VAL A 85 4.08 -21.20 -19.13
CA VAL A 85 4.72 -20.40 -20.19
C VAL A 85 4.88 -18.98 -19.67
N ILE A 86 6.09 -18.61 -19.27
CA ILE A 86 6.38 -17.26 -18.77
C ILE A 86 6.60 -16.35 -19.98
N PRO A 87 5.81 -15.26 -20.15
CA PRO A 87 6.05 -14.29 -21.21
C PRO A 87 7.46 -13.70 -21.07
N ARG A 88 8.13 -13.51 -22.22
CA ARG A 88 9.45 -12.86 -22.27
C ARG A 88 9.41 -11.54 -21.48
N MET A 89 10.45 -11.21 -20.73
CA MET A 89 10.62 -9.88 -20.16
C MET A 89 11.14 -8.92 -21.25
N ILE A 90 10.60 -7.71 -21.36
CA ILE A 90 11.28 -6.66 -22.14
C ILE A 90 12.55 -6.29 -21.38
N GLN A 91 13.71 -6.76 -21.85
CA GLN A 91 14.98 -6.39 -21.24
C GLN A 91 15.45 -5.02 -21.74
N PRO A 92 15.90 -4.15 -20.82
CA PRO A 92 16.62 -2.95 -21.22
C PRO A 92 17.96 -3.34 -21.86
N GLN A 93 18.31 -2.69 -22.98
CA GLN A 93 19.60 -2.93 -23.65
C GLN A 93 20.81 -2.51 -22.78
N THR A 94 20.59 -1.62 -21.80
CA THR A 94 21.59 -1.17 -20.83
C THR A 94 20.94 -0.99 -19.46
N THR A 95 21.54 -1.59 -18.42
CA THR A 95 21.13 -1.42 -17.03
C THR A 95 22.10 -0.48 -16.32
N PRO A 96 21.65 0.64 -15.72
CA PRO A 96 22.52 1.49 -14.92
C PRO A 96 23.10 0.73 -13.72
N GLU A 97 24.36 1.00 -13.40
CA GLU A 97 25.05 0.37 -12.27
C GLU A 97 24.30 0.61 -10.95
N GLY A 98 24.06 -0.47 -10.18
CA GLY A 98 23.38 -0.39 -8.88
C GLY A 98 21.88 -0.11 -8.95
N VAL A 99 21.23 -0.27 -10.11
CA VAL A 99 19.77 -0.15 -10.27
C VAL A 99 19.16 -1.52 -10.57
N THR A 100 18.25 -1.95 -9.70
CA THR A 100 17.39 -3.12 -9.97
C THR A 100 16.31 -2.73 -10.96
N MET A 101 16.34 -3.24 -12.18
CA MET A 101 15.38 -2.84 -13.20
C MET A 101 13.98 -3.39 -12.92
N ILE A 102 12.96 -2.63 -13.33
CA ILE A 102 11.58 -3.11 -13.39
C ILE A 102 11.50 -4.14 -14.52
N ALA A 103 11.00 -5.34 -14.20
CA ALA A 103 10.67 -6.36 -15.19
C ALA A 103 9.29 -6.09 -15.77
N ASP A 104 9.22 -5.63 -17.01
CA ASP A 104 7.96 -5.39 -17.71
C ASP A 104 7.55 -6.62 -18.54
N TYR A 105 6.53 -7.34 -18.07
CA TYR A 105 5.93 -8.49 -18.76
C TYR A 105 4.72 -8.10 -19.63
N GLY A 106 4.38 -6.81 -19.68
CA GLY A 106 3.20 -6.32 -20.41
C GLY A 106 3.35 -6.34 -21.93
N GLN A 107 4.57 -6.49 -22.47
CA GLN A 107 4.82 -6.58 -23.92
C GLN A 107 4.20 -5.42 -24.73
N GLY A 108 4.19 -4.21 -24.15
CA GLY A 108 3.57 -3.01 -24.75
C GLY A 108 2.03 -2.96 -24.66
N GLN A 109 1.37 -3.97 -24.07
CA GLN A 109 -0.06 -4.00 -23.84
C GLN A 109 -0.48 -3.24 -22.57
N SER A 110 -1.80 -3.08 -22.39
CA SER A 110 -2.37 -2.50 -21.18
C SER A 110 -1.99 -3.30 -19.93
N GLY A 111 -1.58 -2.60 -18.87
CA GLY A 111 -0.98 -3.18 -17.67
C GLY A 111 0.55 -3.07 -17.63
N GLY A 112 1.25 -3.08 -18.77
CA GLY A 112 2.69 -2.82 -18.84
C GLY A 112 3.06 -1.36 -18.55
N MET A 113 4.35 -1.04 -18.43
CA MET A 113 4.82 0.30 -18.02
C MET A 113 4.74 1.36 -19.13
N HIS A 114 4.49 0.95 -20.38
CA HIS A 114 4.44 1.85 -21.54
C HIS A 114 3.47 3.03 -21.33
N HIS A 115 2.25 2.77 -20.85
CA HIS A 115 1.26 3.82 -20.61
C HIS A 115 1.78 4.86 -19.61
N PHE A 116 2.28 4.42 -18.46
CA PHE A 116 2.82 5.33 -17.45
C PHE A 116 3.97 6.18 -17.98
N TYR A 117 4.92 5.57 -18.69
CA TYR A 117 6.04 6.32 -19.29
C TYR A 117 5.58 7.31 -20.35
N GLN A 118 4.56 6.97 -21.15
CA GLN A 118 3.94 7.91 -22.08
C GLN A 118 3.30 9.11 -21.36
N GLN A 119 2.59 8.88 -20.26
CA GLN A 119 2.00 9.96 -19.48
C GLN A 119 3.08 10.84 -18.82
N LEU A 120 4.19 10.24 -18.35
CA LEU A 120 5.33 11.00 -17.83
C LEU A 120 6.00 11.88 -18.90
N ALA A 121 6.18 11.36 -20.12
CA ALA A 121 6.73 12.15 -21.23
C ALA A 121 5.88 13.40 -21.53
N ARG A 122 4.56 13.28 -21.34
CA ARG A 122 3.58 14.32 -21.64
C ARG A 122 3.15 15.12 -20.40
N VAL A 123 3.79 14.93 -19.24
CA VAL A 123 3.31 15.47 -17.94
C VAL A 123 3.04 16.99 -17.94
N LYS A 124 3.78 17.76 -18.75
CA LYS A 124 3.60 19.22 -18.89
C LYS A 124 2.47 19.62 -19.85
N GLU A 125 2.09 18.73 -20.74
CA GLU A 125 1.03 18.93 -21.75
C GLU A 125 -0.34 18.50 -21.24
N LEU A 126 -0.38 17.66 -20.20
CA LEU A 126 -1.63 17.18 -19.61
C LEU A 126 -2.35 18.31 -18.87
N ASN A 127 -3.67 18.41 -19.05
CA ASN A 127 -4.55 19.27 -18.26
C ASN A 127 -4.96 18.63 -16.92
N ARG A 128 -4.14 17.72 -16.42
CA ARG A 128 -4.29 16.99 -15.15
C ARG A 128 -2.90 16.51 -14.70
N PRO A 129 -2.70 16.20 -13.40
CA PRO A 129 -1.51 15.48 -12.99
C PRO A 129 -1.49 14.04 -13.51
N VAL A 130 -0.29 13.48 -13.62
CA VAL A 130 -0.06 12.04 -13.68
C VAL A 130 -0.26 11.47 -12.28
N ARG A 131 -1.12 10.46 -12.12
CA ARG A 131 -1.51 9.92 -10.81
C ARG A 131 -1.01 8.50 -10.60
N ILE A 132 -0.48 8.26 -9.41
CA ILE A 132 -0.03 6.94 -8.95
C ILE A 132 -0.89 6.54 -7.75
N ALA A 133 -1.54 5.37 -7.79
CA ALA A 133 -2.16 4.77 -6.61
C ALA A 133 -1.22 3.74 -6.01
N TYR A 134 -0.79 3.92 -4.76
CA TYR A 134 0.07 2.98 -4.06
C TYR A 134 -0.75 2.20 -3.03
N PHE A 135 -1.08 0.94 -3.34
CA PHE A 135 -1.76 0.03 -2.43
C PHE A 135 -0.75 -0.80 -1.66
N GLY A 136 -0.91 -0.87 -0.35
CA GLY A 136 -0.09 -1.76 0.47
C GLY A 136 -0.65 -2.01 1.86
N ASP A 137 0.13 -2.72 2.66
CA ASP A 137 -0.20 -3.07 4.03
C ASP A 137 0.38 -2.06 5.05
N SER A 138 0.73 -2.53 6.25
CA SER A 138 1.34 -1.70 7.29
C SER A 138 2.70 -1.12 6.87
N PHE A 139 3.38 -1.70 5.87
CA PHE A 139 4.71 -1.23 5.47
C PHE A 139 4.73 0.18 4.89
N VAL A 140 3.63 0.59 4.23
CA VAL A 140 3.47 1.92 3.63
C VAL A 140 2.55 2.82 4.45
N GLU A 141 2.08 2.34 5.60
CA GLU A 141 1.22 3.09 6.51
C GLU A 141 1.86 4.42 6.91
N GLY A 142 1.04 5.46 7.12
CA GLY A 142 1.55 6.77 7.54
C GLY A 142 2.40 7.46 6.49
N ASP A 143 2.33 7.03 5.23
CA ASP A 143 3.14 7.56 4.13
C ASP A 143 4.64 7.25 4.29
N ILE A 144 5.04 6.20 5.04
CA ILE A 144 6.47 5.90 5.32
C ILE A 144 7.31 5.83 4.05
N LEU A 145 6.87 5.06 3.06
CA LEU A 145 7.58 4.87 1.79
C LEU A 145 7.10 5.85 0.72
N SER A 146 5.77 5.96 0.54
CA SER A 146 5.12 6.78 -0.48
C SER A 146 5.45 8.27 -0.35
N CYS A 147 5.79 8.77 0.85
CA CYS A 147 6.16 10.17 1.02
C CYS A 147 7.40 10.57 0.22
N ASP A 148 8.49 9.81 0.38
CA ASP A 148 9.77 10.15 -0.25
C ASP A 148 9.79 9.68 -1.72
N LEU A 149 8.95 8.70 -2.10
CA LEU A 149 8.62 8.41 -3.50
C LEU A 149 7.95 9.63 -4.16
N ARG A 150 6.90 10.16 -3.51
CA ARG A 150 6.15 11.34 -3.97
C ARG A 150 7.05 12.56 -4.12
N GLU A 151 7.83 12.89 -3.09
CA GLU A 151 8.71 14.07 -3.08
C GLU A 151 9.74 14.02 -4.22
N GLN A 152 10.37 12.86 -4.44
CA GLN A 152 11.37 12.72 -5.50
C GLN A 152 10.76 12.82 -6.89
N LEU A 153 9.59 12.20 -7.10
CA LEU A 153 8.88 12.29 -8.37
C LEU A 153 8.32 13.70 -8.63
N GLN A 154 7.78 14.37 -7.61
CA GLN A 154 7.34 15.76 -7.71
C GLN A 154 8.49 16.72 -7.97
N THR A 155 9.67 16.44 -7.41
CA THR A 155 10.89 17.20 -7.71
C THR A 155 11.27 17.09 -9.18
N GLN A 156 11.13 15.89 -9.79
CA GLN A 156 11.51 15.70 -11.19
C GLN A 156 10.48 16.13 -12.21
N PHE A 157 9.21 15.85 -11.97
CA PHE A 157 8.15 16.05 -12.96
C PHE A 157 7.23 17.22 -12.61
N GLY A 158 7.53 17.93 -11.51
CA GLY A 158 6.65 18.92 -10.91
C GLY A 158 5.49 18.26 -10.16
N GLY A 159 4.67 19.10 -9.54
CA GLY A 159 3.52 18.70 -8.75
C GLY A 159 3.64 19.14 -7.30
N ASN A 160 2.50 19.35 -6.66
CA ASN A 160 2.41 19.68 -5.24
C ASN A 160 1.18 19.01 -4.63
N GLY A 161 1.19 18.93 -3.31
CA GLY A 161 0.15 18.29 -2.54
C GLY A 161 0.44 16.83 -2.25
N VAL A 162 -0.30 16.30 -1.29
CA VAL A 162 -0.09 14.97 -0.74
C VAL A 162 -0.89 13.89 -1.48
N GLY A 163 -1.79 14.28 -2.38
CA GLY A 163 -2.76 13.37 -3.00
C GLY A 163 -3.91 13.07 -2.04
N TRP A 164 -4.36 11.81 -2.04
CA TRP A 164 -5.49 11.34 -1.25
C TRP A 164 -5.21 11.34 0.27
N VAL A 165 -6.16 11.88 1.02
CA VAL A 165 -6.23 11.80 2.47
C VAL A 165 -7.66 11.45 2.87
N ASP A 166 -7.84 10.40 3.67
CA ASP A 166 -9.15 10.00 4.18
C ASP A 166 -9.81 11.12 5.01
N CYS A 167 -11.14 11.09 5.14
CA CYS A 167 -11.89 12.06 5.96
C CYS A 167 -11.55 11.95 7.46
N ALA A 168 -11.25 10.74 7.92
CA ALA A 168 -10.71 10.47 9.24
C ALA A 168 -9.62 9.40 9.13
N SER A 169 -8.77 9.31 10.14
CA SER A 169 -7.76 8.25 10.21
C SER A 169 -7.32 8.06 11.65
N GLN A 170 -7.27 6.84 12.18
CA GLN A 170 -6.75 6.59 13.54
C GLN A 170 -5.24 6.83 13.66
N ILE A 171 -4.52 6.80 12.54
CA ILE A 171 -3.07 6.94 12.46
C ILE A 171 -2.65 8.35 12.02
N TYR A 172 -3.56 9.32 12.06
CA TYR A 172 -3.29 10.69 11.61
C TYR A 172 -2.06 11.32 12.29
N GLY A 173 -1.79 10.98 13.56
CA GLY A 173 -0.61 11.45 14.30
C GLY A 173 0.72 10.84 13.84
N PHE A 174 0.68 9.69 13.16
CA PHE A 174 1.86 9.03 12.62
C PHE A 174 2.25 9.60 11.24
N ARG A 175 1.27 10.07 10.45
CA ARG A 175 1.48 10.63 9.11
C ARG A 175 2.13 12.02 9.17
N GLN A 176 3.31 12.16 8.57
CA GLN A 176 4.08 13.43 8.56
C GLN A 176 3.76 14.36 7.38
N THR A 177 2.99 13.90 6.40
CA THR A 177 2.84 14.54 5.09
C THR A 177 1.70 15.54 5.00
N VAL A 178 0.77 15.49 5.94
CA VAL A 178 -0.35 16.42 6.08
C VAL A 178 -0.72 16.51 7.54
N ARG A 179 -1.01 17.71 8.03
CA ARG A 179 -1.62 17.89 9.35
C ARG A 179 -3.12 17.71 9.19
N HIS A 180 -3.67 16.75 9.91
CA HIS A 180 -5.07 16.35 9.79
C HIS A 180 -5.75 16.32 11.16
N SER A 181 -6.98 16.80 11.22
CA SER A 181 -7.85 16.69 12.39
C SER A 181 -9.29 16.57 11.95
N PHE A 182 -10.11 15.87 12.71
CA PHE A 182 -11.49 15.59 12.38
C PHE A 182 -12.36 15.44 13.62
N GLU A 183 -13.67 15.61 13.45
CA GLU A 183 -14.70 15.49 14.50
C GLU A 183 -16.01 15.01 13.87
N GLY A 184 -16.83 14.27 14.63
CA GLY A 184 -18.16 13.85 14.19
C GLY A 184 -18.14 12.81 13.07
N LEU A 185 -17.09 11.99 13.01
CA LEU A 185 -16.93 10.92 12.01
C LEU A 185 -16.80 9.56 12.69
N ARG A 186 -17.47 8.57 12.13
CA ARG A 186 -17.28 7.15 12.46
C ARG A 186 -16.68 6.42 11.27
N GLU A 187 -15.61 5.69 11.52
CA GLU A 187 -14.84 4.95 10.52
C GLU A 187 -15.27 3.49 10.38
N TYR A 188 -15.26 3.01 9.14
CA TYR A 188 -15.47 1.62 8.77
C TYR A 188 -14.39 1.19 7.78
N GLU A 189 -13.71 0.08 8.05
CA GLU A 189 -12.68 -0.48 7.17
C GLU A 189 -12.85 -1.99 7.00
N VAL A 190 -12.44 -2.53 5.84
CA VAL A 190 -12.73 -3.92 5.43
C VAL A 190 -12.24 -4.99 6.42
N VAL A 191 -11.20 -4.67 7.20
CA VAL A 191 -10.60 -5.56 8.20
C VAL A 191 -11.32 -5.53 9.55
N LYS A 192 -12.35 -4.69 9.72
CA LYS A 192 -13.17 -4.57 10.93
C LYS A 192 -14.63 -4.90 10.65
N ARG A 193 -15.38 -5.28 11.68
CA ARG A 193 -16.83 -5.52 11.61
C ARG A 193 -17.58 -4.57 12.54
N PRO A 194 -18.79 -4.10 12.15
CA PRO A 194 -19.45 -4.33 10.86
C PRO A 194 -18.79 -3.56 9.71
N PHE A 195 -18.96 -4.03 8.46
CA PHE A 195 -18.47 -3.35 7.25
C PHE A 195 -19.36 -3.67 6.05
N ASN A 196 -19.74 -2.66 5.28
CA ASN A 196 -20.52 -2.81 4.05
C ASN A 196 -19.64 -2.54 2.81
N ALA A 197 -19.33 -3.62 2.07
CA ALA A 197 -18.51 -3.54 0.86
C ALA A 197 -19.17 -2.76 -0.30
N GLN A 198 -20.49 -2.57 -0.30
CA GLN A 198 -21.22 -1.87 -1.38
C GLN A 198 -21.02 -0.35 -1.38
N VAL A 199 -20.58 0.20 -0.25
CA VAL A 199 -20.45 1.65 -0.04
C VAL A 199 -19.02 2.08 0.26
N GLN A 200 -18.05 1.19 0.16
CA GLN A 200 -16.64 1.48 0.41
C GLN A 200 -16.01 2.34 -0.69
N SER A 201 -14.89 2.99 -0.37
CA SER A 201 -13.98 3.55 -1.38
C SER A 201 -12.96 2.52 -1.86
N ILE A 202 -12.14 2.91 -2.86
CA ILE A 202 -10.97 2.11 -3.27
C ILE A 202 -9.94 1.93 -2.15
N ALA A 203 -9.93 2.80 -1.13
CA ALA A 203 -9.12 2.65 0.07
C ALA A 203 -9.65 1.56 1.02
N GLN A 204 -10.74 0.87 0.64
CA GLN A 204 -11.44 -0.15 1.44
C GLN A 204 -11.98 0.38 2.77
N ARG A 205 -12.35 1.67 2.77
CA ARG A 205 -12.90 2.39 3.90
C ARG A 205 -14.05 3.31 3.49
N TYR A 206 -14.88 3.65 4.46
CA TYR A 206 -15.86 4.73 4.37
C TYR A 206 -16.14 5.31 5.76
N PHE A 207 -16.69 6.51 5.79
CA PHE A 207 -17.01 7.23 7.02
C PHE A 207 -18.48 7.64 7.02
N THR A 208 -19.13 7.54 8.17
CA THR A 208 -20.47 8.12 8.39
C THR A 208 -20.37 9.28 9.37
N ILE A 209 -21.38 10.14 9.36
CA ILE A 209 -21.45 11.25 10.33
C ILE A 209 -21.99 10.72 11.66
N ASP A 210 -21.26 11.02 12.74
CA ASP A 210 -21.69 10.75 14.11
C ASP A 210 -22.25 12.04 14.71
N GLY A 211 -23.55 12.08 14.99
CA GLY A 211 -24.28 13.29 15.34
C GLY A 211 -24.78 14.09 14.12
N ASN A 212 -24.84 15.42 14.23
CA ASN A 212 -25.48 16.29 13.22
C ASN A 212 -24.50 16.91 12.22
N ARG A 213 -23.19 16.80 12.46
CA ARG A 213 -22.15 17.45 11.65
C ARG A 213 -20.83 16.71 11.77
N ALA A 214 -20.18 16.49 10.64
CA ALA A 214 -18.78 16.10 10.58
C ALA A 214 -17.92 17.31 10.20
N THR A 215 -16.73 17.43 10.79
CA THR A 215 -15.73 18.43 10.38
C THR A 215 -14.40 17.74 10.16
N PHE A 216 -13.70 18.08 9.09
CA PHE A 216 -12.37 17.56 8.80
C PHE A 216 -11.49 18.64 8.17
N VAL A 217 -10.26 18.69 8.65
CA VAL A 217 -9.28 19.73 8.37
C VAL A 217 -8.04 19.09 7.78
N TYR A 218 -7.51 19.72 6.74
CA TYR A 218 -6.21 19.38 6.17
C TYR A 218 -5.35 20.63 6.08
N GLN A 219 -4.10 20.51 6.51
CA GLN A 219 -3.11 21.56 6.41
C GLN A 219 -1.79 21.01 5.89
N GLY A 220 -1.21 21.72 4.93
CA GLY A 220 0.04 21.34 4.28
C GLY A 220 1.18 21.17 5.29
N SER A 221 2.04 20.19 5.02
CA SER A 221 3.21 19.92 5.83
C SER A 221 4.44 20.60 5.24
N LYS A 222 5.32 21.09 6.11
CA LYS A 222 6.66 21.59 5.72
C LYS A 222 7.73 20.51 5.80
N SER A 223 7.36 19.26 6.06
CA SER A 223 8.33 18.17 6.22
C SER A 223 9.09 17.87 4.92
N ARG A 224 8.50 18.18 3.76
CA ARG A 224 9.08 18.08 2.42
C ARG A 224 8.67 19.29 1.57
N LYS A 225 9.38 19.54 0.47
CA LYS A 225 9.26 20.78 -0.32
C LYS A 225 7.89 20.91 -0.98
N HIS A 226 7.36 19.81 -1.51
CA HIS A 226 6.16 19.83 -2.37
C HIS A 226 4.84 19.58 -1.62
N LEU A 227 4.87 19.49 -0.28
CA LEU A 227 3.69 19.15 0.54
C LEU A 227 2.97 20.33 1.19
N ASN A 228 3.57 21.53 1.14
CA ASN A 228 3.06 22.65 1.93
C ASN A 228 1.89 23.39 1.25
N ASN A 229 1.63 23.13 -0.04
CA ASN A 229 0.57 23.75 -0.81
C ASN A 229 0.01 22.83 -1.90
N TRP A 230 -1.16 23.17 -2.44
CA TRP A 230 -1.80 22.54 -3.60
C TRP A 230 -2.76 23.52 -4.27
N GLN A 231 -3.27 23.21 -5.46
CA GLN A 231 -4.20 24.09 -6.20
C GLN A 231 -5.64 23.61 -6.23
N LYS A 232 -5.85 22.31 -6.01
CA LYS A 232 -7.14 21.63 -6.11
C LYS A 232 -7.37 20.75 -4.89
N ALA A 233 -8.53 20.89 -4.28
CA ALA A 233 -9.03 20.00 -3.24
C ALA A 233 -10.35 19.39 -3.69
N THR A 234 -10.35 18.08 -3.97
CA THR A 234 -11.55 17.35 -4.42
C THR A 234 -12.00 16.42 -3.31
N PHE A 235 -13.16 16.73 -2.73
CA PHE A 235 -13.82 15.91 -1.72
C PHE A 235 -14.72 14.86 -2.38
N PHE A 236 -14.59 13.61 -1.97
CA PHE A 236 -15.33 12.45 -2.48
C PHE A 236 -16.32 11.94 -1.43
N PHE A 237 -17.57 11.76 -1.82
CA PHE A 237 -18.65 11.27 -0.98
C PHE A 237 -19.75 10.60 -1.82
N ARG A 238 -20.69 9.95 -1.15
CA ARG A 238 -21.91 9.39 -1.74
C ARG A 238 -23.08 9.71 -0.82
N THR A 239 -24.19 10.18 -1.37
CA THR A 239 -25.40 10.46 -0.59
C THR A 239 -26.64 10.36 -1.48
N GLU A 240 -27.75 9.85 -0.94
CA GLU A 240 -29.08 9.92 -1.57
C GLU A 240 -29.77 11.26 -1.25
N ASP A 241 -29.36 11.91 -0.16
CA ASP A 241 -30.01 13.11 0.37
C ASP A 241 -29.22 14.38 0.06
N THR A 242 -29.92 15.51 0.10
CA THR A 242 -29.32 16.84 0.02
C THR A 242 -28.49 17.12 1.27
N ILE A 243 -27.20 17.42 1.09
CA ILE A 243 -26.28 17.79 2.16
C ILE A 243 -25.87 19.26 2.07
N THR A 244 -25.44 19.83 3.19
CA THR A 244 -24.74 21.12 3.20
C THR A 244 -23.26 20.90 3.45
N VAL A 245 -22.42 21.46 2.58
CA VAL A 245 -20.95 21.42 2.71
C VAL A 245 -20.44 22.85 2.89
N ALA A 246 -20.05 23.18 4.12
CA ALA A 246 -19.38 24.44 4.41
C ALA A 246 -17.85 24.27 4.25
N THR A 247 -17.21 25.15 3.50
CA THR A 247 -15.79 25.07 3.17
C THR A 247 -15.06 26.36 3.50
N LYS A 248 -13.88 26.24 4.12
CA LYS A 248 -12.97 27.35 4.35
C LYS A 248 -11.59 26.99 3.82
N MET A 249 -11.09 27.75 2.86
CA MET A 249 -9.72 27.62 2.34
C MET A 249 -8.85 28.69 2.99
N ASN A 250 -7.66 28.33 3.45
CA ASN A 250 -6.71 29.28 4.06
C ASN A 250 -7.37 30.19 5.12
N SER A 251 -7.33 31.50 4.86
CA SER A 251 -7.92 32.56 5.69
C SER A 251 -9.21 33.12 5.08
N ASP A 252 -9.75 32.51 4.02
CA ASP A 252 -10.94 32.97 3.31
C ASP A 252 -12.18 32.86 4.20
N THR A 253 -13.26 33.50 3.78
CA THR A 253 -14.57 33.38 4.44
C THR A 253 -15.11 31.95 4.28
N LEU A 254 -15.84 31.46 5.27
CA LEU A 254 -16.57 30.21 5.17
C LEU A 254 -17.67 30.34 4.10
N VAL A 255 -17.70 29.44 3.13
CA VAL A 255 -18.73 29.37 2.09
C VAL A 255 -19.52 28.09 2.26
N SER A 256 -20.85 28.19 2.28
CA SER A 256 -21.75 27.04 2.40
C SER A 256 -22.41 26.75 1.07
N ASP A 257 -22.25 25.52 0.59
CA ASP A 257 -22.86 25.02 -0.63
C ASP A 257 -23.87 23.92 -0.29
N VAL A 258 -25.03 23.94 -0.93
CA VAL A 258 -26.06 22.89 -0.82
C VAL A 258 -25.90 21.95 -2.01
N ILE A 259 -25.72 20.67 -1.74
CA ILE A 259 -25.44 19.65 -2.76
C ILE A 259 -26.53 18.60 -2.72
N GLY A 260 -27.25 18.40 -3.84
CA GLY A 260 -28.23 17.33 -3.97
C GLY A 260 -27.56 15.95 -4.12
N GLY A 261 -28.15 14.93 -3.51
CA GLY A 261 -27.72 13.54 -3.63
C GLY A 261 -28.38 12.81 -4.80
N ASP A 262 -27.65 11.87 -5.41
CA ASP A 262 -28.16 10.98 -6.45
C ASP A 262 -27.82 9.49 -6.19
N GLY A 263 -27.24 9.19 -5.03
CA GLY A 263 -26.81 7.85 -4.62
C GLY A 263 -25.52 7.35 -5.28
N GLN A 264 -24.93 8.11 -6.22
CA GLN A 264 -23.67 7.76 -6.88
C GLN A 264 -22.45 8.36 -6.15
N LEU A 265 -21.25 7.96 -6.54
CA LEU A 265 -20.04 8.67 -6.13
C LEU A 265 -20.05 10.10 -6.70
N GLN A 266 -20.09 11.08 -5.80
CA GLN A 266 -20.07 12.50 -6.12
C GLN A 266 -18.73 13.11 -5.71
N THR A 267 -18.34 14.17 -6.41
CA THR A 267 -17.16 14.97 -6.08
C THR A 267 -17.52 16.43 -5.89
N PHE A 268 -16.83 17.07 -4.94
CA PHE A 268 -16.96 18.50 -4.69
C PHE A 268 -15.58 19.13 -4.66
N THR A 269 -15.28 19.94 -5.67
CA THR A 269 -13.93 20.47 -5.90
C THR A 269 -13.86 21.95 -5.59
N LYS A 270 -12.83 22.35 -4.83
CA LYS A 270 -12.43 23.74 -4.67
C LYS A 270 -11.07 23.99 -5.32
N HIS A 271 -10.94 25.18 -5.90
CA HIS A 271 -9.73 25.66 -6.55
C HIS A 271 -9.21 26.91 -5.85
N HIS A 272 -7.89 27.00 -5.70
CA HIS A 272 -7.22 28.18 -5.17
C HIS A 272 -5.78 28.23 -5.71
N PRO A 273 -5.20 29.40 -6.06
CA PRO A 273 -3.85 29.48 -6.66
C PRO A 273 -2.74 28.86 -5.80
N SER A 274 -2.85 28.94 -4.47
CA SER A 274 -1.96 28.29 -3.49
C SER A 274 -2.69 27.98 -2.18
N MET A 275 -3.32 26.81 -2.09
CA MET A 275 -4.03 26.34 -0.91
C MET A 275 -3.06 25.68 0.06
N HIS A 276 -3.02 26.15 1.30
CA HIS A 276 -2.20 25.58 2.38
C HIS A 276 -3.04 24.92 3.46
N LYS A 277 -4.33 25.25 3.54
CA LYS A 277 -5.28 24.69 4.50
C LYS A 277 -6.66 24.64 3.86
N ILE A 278 -7.41 23.58 4.15
CA ILE A 278 -8.83 23.48 3.86
C ILE A 278 -9.58 22.83 5.02
N ILE A 279 -10.76 23.36 5.31
CA ILE A 279 -11.69 22.85 6.30
C ILE A 279 -12.99 22.56 5.58
N TYR A 280 -13.55 21.38 5.81
CA TYR A 280 -14.91 21.03 5.42
C TYR A 280 -15.73 20.76 6.67
N SER A 281 -16.97 21.25 6.68
CA SER A 281 -18.01 20.86 7.62
C SER A 281 -19.23 20.38 6.84
N VAL A 282 -19.61 19.12 7.05
CA VAL A 282 -20.74 18.47 6.36
C VAL A 282 -21.88 18.30 7.36
N SER A 283 -23.07 18.77 7.01
CA SER A 283 -24.29 18.69 7.83
C SER A 283 -25.53 18.41 6.99
N ALA A 284 -26.68 18.23 7.65
CA ALA A 284 -27.93 17.83 7.01
C ALA A 284 -27.84 16.48 6.27
N ALA A 285 -26.89 15.65 6.65
CA ALA A 285 -26.67 14.32 6.10
C ALA A 285 -27.61 13.30 6.75
N SER A 286 -28.00 12.28 5.99
CA SER A 286 -28.74 11.14 6.52
C SER A 286 -27.78 10.01 6.93
N PRO A 287 -28.29 8.94 7.58
CA PRO A 287 -27.50 7.73 7.82
C PRO A 287 -26.98 7.04 6.54
N LYS A 288 -27.45 7.43 5.35
CA LYS A 288 -26.99 6.92 4.05
C LYS A 288 -25.96 7.84 3.36
N THR A 289 -25.45 8.84 4.06
CA THR A 289 -24.34 9.66 3.57
C THR A 289 -23.01 9.01 3.96
N TYR A 290 -22.22 8.67 2.95
CA TYR A 290 -20.90 8.04 3.10
C TYR A 290 -19.82 9.01 2.61
N LEU A 291 -18.86 9.31 3.47
CA LEU A 291 -17.73 10.17 3.16
C LEU A 291 -16.48 9.30 2.95
N TYR A 292 -15.56 9.74 2.09
CA TYR A 292 -14.39 8.95 1.72
C TYR A 292 -13.08 9.66 2.06
N GLY A 293 -12.76 10.71 1.32
CA GLY A 293 -11.52 11.43 1.47
C GLY A 293 -11.45 12.64 0.57
N VAL A 294 -10.33 13.35 0.67
CA VAL A 294 -10.03 14.53 -0.13
C VAL A 294 -8.71 14.33 -0.85
N ALA A 295 -8.72 14.52 -2.16
CA ALA A 295 -7.50 14.61 -2.95
C ALA A 295 -6.99 16.06 -2.94
N LEU A 296 -5.78 16.27 -2.41
CA LEU A 296 -5.10 17.55 -2.31
C LEU A 296 -3.95 17.56 -3.32
N GLU A 297 -4.17 18.17 -4.49
CA GLU A 297 -3.28 18.06 -5.63
C GLU A 297 -3.08 19.38 -6.40
N SER A 298 -1.99 19.45 -7.13
CA SER A 298 -1.76 20.46 -8.16
C SER A 298 -2.48 20.13 -9.46
N ASN A 299 -2.63 21.14 -10.32
CA ASN A 299 -3.27 20.96 -11.63
C ASN A 299 -2.44 20.11 -12.61
N GLN A 300 -1.13 20.03 -12.41
CA GLN A 300 -0.16 19.30 -13.25
C GLN A 300 0.93 18.68 -12.38
N GLY A 301 1.83 17.90 -13.00
CA GLY A 301 2.92 17.20 -12.34
C GLY A 301 2.53 15.80 -11.91
N ILE A 302 3.15 15.28 -10.84
CA ILE A 302 2.86 13.96 -10.30
C ILE A 302 2.14 14.06 -8.95
N ILE A 303 1.17 13.16 -8.77
CA ILE A 303 0.48 12.91 -7.51
C ILE A 303 0.61 11.44 -7.17
N VAL A 304 0.94 11.15 -5.91
CA VAL A 304 1.02 9.78 -5.39
C VAL A 304 0.03 9.64 -4.24
N ASP A 305 -0.98 8.82 -4.43
CA ASP A 305 -1.92 8.45 -3.37
C ASP A 305 -1.39 7.22 -2.63
N ASN A 306 -1.58 7.20 -1.31
CA ASN A 306 -1.19 6.07 -0.48
C ASN A 306 -2.43 5.44 0.15
N PHE A 307 -2.69 4.20 -0.22
CA PHE A 307 -3.81 3.39 0.25
C PHE A 307 -3.26 2.22 1.06
N SER A 308 -3.02 2.46 2.35
CA SER A 308 -2.52 1.45 3.28
C SER A 308 -3.65 0.81 4.08
N MET A 309 -3.64 -0.53 4.19
CA MET A 309 -4.55 -1.28 5.05
C MET A 309 -3.74 -2.22 5.95
N ARG A 310 -3.60 -1.84 7.24
CA ARG A 310 -2.88 -2.64 8.23
C ARG A 310 -3.48 -4.04 8.33
N GLY A 311 -2.61 -5.05 8.34
CA GLY A 311 -3.00 -6.47 8.41
C GLY A 311 -3.58 -7.03 7.10
N SER A 312 -3.62 -6.24 6.02
CA SER A 312 -4.10 -6.74 4.73
C SER A 312 -3.05 -7.59 4.03
N SER A 313 -3.48 -8.68 3.40
CA SER A 313 -2.71 -9.45 2.43
C SER A 313 -2.87 -8.93 0.99
N GLY A 314 -3.77 -7.97 0.78
CA GLY A 314 -4.14 -7.44 -0.54
C GLY A 314 -5.33 -8.13 -1.20
N VAL A 315 -5.64 -9.39 -0.84
CA VAL A 315 -6.68 -10.19 -1.51
C VAL A 315 -8.09 -9.59 -1.41
N THR A 316 -8.34 -8.84 -0.33
CA THR A 316 -9.63 -8.18 -0.10
C THR A 316 -9.93 -7.12 -1.17
N LEU A 317 -8.93 -6.61 -1.89
CA LEU A 317 -9.13 -5.65 -2.99
C LEU A 317 -10.00 -6.26 -4.11
N GLY A 318 -9.95 -7.58 -4.31
CA GLY A 318 -10.80 -8.30 -5.25
C GLY A 318 -12.28 -8.31 -4.85
N SER A 319 -12.59 -7.98 -3.59
CA SER A 319 -13.97 -7.88 -3.09
C SER A 319 -14.59 -6.50 -3.26
N ILE A 320 -13.86 -5.50 -3.76
CA ILE A 320 -14.44 -4.20 -4.09
C ILE A 320 -15.44 -4.41 -5.23
N PRO A 321 -16.73 -4.05 -5.08
CA PRO A 321 -17.69 -4.23 -6.16
C PRO A 321 -17.25 -3.50 -7.43
N SER A 322 -17.39 -4.13 -8.60
CA SER A 322 -16.91 -3.55 -9.86
C SER A 322 -17.57 -2.20 -10.16
N ALA A 323 -18.82 -1.98 -9.74
CA ALA A 323 -19.50 -0.69 -9.88
C ALA A 323 -18.79 0.41 -9.10
N VAL A 324 -18.47 0.17 -7.83
CA VAL A 324 -17.69 1.08 -6.97
C VAL A 324 -16.32 1.36 -7.61
N LEU A 325 -15.61 0.32 -8.03
CA LEU A 325 -14.28 0.48 -8.60
C LEU A 325 -14.29 1.32 -9.89
N ARG A 326 -15.29 1.11 -10.76
CA ARG A 326 -15.47 1.90 -12.01
C ARG A 326 -15.89 3.34 -11.75
N GLU A 327 -16.75 3.60 -10.76
CA GLU A 327 -17.12 4.95 -10.36
C GLU A 327 -15.89 5.74 -9.92
N PHE A 328 -15.04 5.15 -9.07
CA PHE A 328 -13.78 5.76 -8.69
C PHE A 328 -12.81 5.92 -9.86
N ALA A 329 -12.71 4.92 -10.75
CA ALA A 329 -11.86 5.02 -11.94
C ALA A 329 -12.27 6.19 -12.85
N ALA A 330 -13.58 6.44 -12.99
CA ALA A 330 -14.11 7.55 -13.77
C ALA A 330 -13.82 8.92 -13.13
N GLN A 331 -13.99 9.03 -11.80
CA GLN A 331 -13.80 10.30 -11.07
C GLN A 331 -12.33 10.60 -10.76
N ARG A 332 -11.50 9.56 -10.60
CA ARG A 332 -10.09 9.63 -10.23
C ARG A 332 -9.28 8.57 -11.01
N PRO A 333 -9.00 8.79 -12.30
CA PRO A 333 -8.17 7.89 -13.08
C PRO A 333 -6.72 7.92 -12.58
N TYR A 334 -6.07 6.75 -12.63
CA TYR A 334 -4.66 6.55 -12.31
C TYR A 334 -3.87 6.14 -13.55
N ASP A 335 -2.64 6.62 -13.65
CA ASP A 335 -1.73 6.25 -14.76
C ASP A 335 -0.84 5.07 -14.38
N LEU A 336 -0.63 4.88 -13.07
CA LEU A 336 0.05 3.73 -12.47
C LEU A 336 -0.67 3.27 -11.19
N ILE A 337 -0.91 1.98 -11.07
CA ILE A 337 -1.35 1.33 -9.83
C ILE A 337 -0.22 0.41 -9.35
N ILE A 338 0.19 0.60 -8.09
CA ILE A 338 1.22 -0.20 -7.45
C ILE A 338 0.57 -1.09 -6.40
N PHE A 339 0.85 -2.39 -6.45
CA PHE A 339 0.49 -3.35 -5.40
C PHE A 339 1.75 -3.79 -4.65
N HIS A 340 1.82 -3.48 -3.36
CA HIS A 340 2.95 -3.80 -2.49
C HIS A 340 2.44 -4.48 -1.21
N PHE A 341 2.34 -5.81 -1.27
CA PHE A 341 1.86 -6.66 -0.18
C PHE A 341 2.81 -7.82 0.04
N GLY A 342 2.63 -8.52 1.16
CA GLY A 342 3.28 -9.80 1.41
C GLY A 342 3.73 -9.98 2.86
N LEU A 343 3.84 -8.90 3.65
CA LEU A 343 4.26 -9.00 5.04
C LEU A 343 3.29 -9.82 5.90
N ASN A 344 1.99 -9.71 5.62
CA ASN A 344 0.94 -10.47 6.33
C ASN A 344 0.68 -11.86 5.73
N VAL A 345 1.54 -12.31 4.80
CA VAL A 345 1.42 -13.60 4.09
C VAL A 345 2.67 -14.45 4.29
N ALA A 346 3.84 -13.82 4.27
CA ALA A 346 5.12 -14.48 4.49
C ALA A 346 5.17 -15.16 5.86
N ASN A 347 5.64 -16.40 5.87
CA ASN A 347 5.72 -17.25 7.05
C ASN A 347 6.93 -18.20 6.93
N GLU A 348 7.59 -18.46 8.06
CA GLU A 348 8.78 -19.29 8.11
C GLU A 348 8.58 -20.72 7.59
N ASN A 349 7.38 -21.29 7.77
CA ASN A 349 7.09 -22.68 7.43
C ASN A 349 6.38 -22.83 6.08
N VAL A 350 6.15 -21.73 5.35
CA VAL A 350 5.43 -21.75 4.07
C VAL A 350 6.42 -21.55 2.94
N ARG A 351 6.38 -22.47 1.96
CA ARG A 351 7.15 -22.39 0.71
C ARG A 351 6.28 -22.39 -0.53
N ASN A 352 4.99 -22.72 -0.42
CA ASN A 352 4.05 -22.70 -1.54
C ASN A 352 3.05 -21.55 -1.34
N TYR A 353 3.12 -20.56 -2.23
CA TYR A 353 2.21 -19.40 -2.23
C TYR A 353 1.27 -19.37 -3.44
N SER A 354 1.10 -20.48 -4.16
CA SER A 354 0.22 -20.62 -5.34
C SER A 354 -1.20 -20.09 -5.09
N SER A 355 -1.85 -20.51 -4.02
CA SER A 355 -3.20 -20.06 -3.65
C SER A 355 -3.27 -18.55 -3.41
N TYR A 356 -2.25 -17.98 -2.77
CA TYR A 356 -2.17 -16.54 -2.53
C TYR A 356 -2.03 -15.77 -3.85
N ILE A 357 -1.11 -16.18 -4.72
CA ILE A 357 -0.90 -15.47 -5.98
C ILE A 357 -2.05 -15.67 -6.97
N HIS A 358 -2.78 -16.78 -6.90
CA HIS A 358 -4.00 -16.96 -7.69
C HIS A 358 -5.09 -15.94 -7.29
N GLN A 359 -5.24 -15.71 -5.98
CA GLN A 359 -6.15 -14.68 -5.46
C GLN A 359 -5.69 -13.27 -5.84
N MET A 360 -4.40 -12.96 -5.67
CA MET A 360 -3.85 -11.66 -6.06
C MET A 360 -3.87 -11.43 -7.58
N GLY A 361 -3.68 -12.47 -8.40
CA GLY A 361 -3.88 -12.40 -9.85
C GLY A 361 -5.32 -12.01 -10.21
N SER A 362 -6.31 -12.53 -9.47
CA SER A 362 -7.70 -12.11 -9.60
C SER A 362 -7.92 -10.63 -9.24
N VAL A 363 -7.20 -10.11 -8.21
CA VAL A 363 -7.18 -8.67 -7.91
C VAL A 363 -6.63 -7.87 -9.09
N ILE A 364 -5.49 -8.29 -9.66
CA ILE A 364 -4.88 -7.60 -10.80
C ILE A 364 -5.85 -7.57 -11.99
N ARG A 365 -6.48 -8.69 -12.36
CA ARG A 365 -7.48 -8.71 -13.44
C ARG A 365 -8.66 -7.79 -13.17
N HIS A 366 -9.16 -7.77 -11.93
CA HIS A 366 -10.27 -6.91 -11.52
C HIS A 366 -9.93 -5.42 -11.69
N PHE A 367 -8.70 -5.02 -11.31
CA PHE A 367 -8.24 -3.65 -11.51
C PHE A 367 -7.93 -3.34 -12.98
N LYS A 368 -7.35 -4.26 -13.76
CA LYS A 368 -7.19 -4.08 -15.23
C LYS A 368 -8.53 -3.81 -15.91
N ALA A 369 -9.58 -4.55 -15.51
CA ALA A 369 -10.92 -4.38 -16.07
C ALA A 369 -11.56 -3.02 -15.72
N ALA A 370 -11.31 -2.49 -14.51
CA ALA A 370 -11.84 -1.20 -14.09
C ALA A 370 -10.98 0.00 -14.55
N TYR A 371 -9.68 -0.21 -14.75
CA TYR A 371 -8.69 0.80 -15.14
C TYR A 371 -7.96 0.37 -16.43
N PRO A 372 -8.64 0.41 -17.60
CA PRO A 372 -8.10 -0.12 -18.86
C PRO A 372 -6.93 0.71 -19.44
N HIS A 373 -6.73 1.93 -18.96
CA HIS A 373 -5.67 2.85 -19.38
C HIS A 373 -4.72 3.14 -18.23
N THR A 374 -4.18 2.08 -17.63
CA THR A 374 -3.32 2.19 -16.45
C THR A 374 -2.21 1.15 -16.52
N SER A 375 -1.00 1.55 -16.18
CA SER A 375 0.09 0.61 -15.91
C SER A 375 -0.10 -0.01 -14.52
N ILE A 376 0.27 -1.27 -14.35
CA ILE A 376 0.24 -1.95 -13.07
C ILE A 376 1.64 -2.44 -12.74
N LEU A 377 2.07 -2.16 -11.51
CA LEU A 377 3.35 -2.59 -10.98
C LEU A 377 3.15 -3.39 -9.70
N VAL A 378 3.60 -4.63 -9.69
CA VAL A 378 3.75 -5.43 -8.48
C VAL A 378 5.12 -5.12 -7.90
N VAL A 379 5.15 -4.58 -6.68
CA VAL A 379 6.38 -4.45 -5.89
C VAL A 379 6.45 -5.67 -5.00
N SER A 380 7.56 -6.42 -5.09
CA SER A 380 7.77 -7.60 -4.25
C SER A 380 7.64 -7.23 -2.77
N MET A 381 7.34 -8.22 -1.93
CA MET A 381 7.56 -8.03 -0.50
C MET A 381 9.02 -7.64 -0.23
N THR A 382 9.22 -6.95 0.89
CA THR A 382 10.54 -6.63 1.39
C THR A 382 11.18 -7.82 2.08
N ASP A 383 12.47 -7.70 2.40
CA ASP A 383 13.06 -8.62 3.36
C ASP A 383 12.35 -8.50 4.72
N ARG A 384 12.30 -9.63 5.42
CA ARG A 384 11.77 -9.76 6.77
C ARG A 384 12.63 -10.79 7.47
N ASP A 385 13.41 -10.33 8.44
CA ASP A 385 14.26 -11.23 9.19
C ASP A 385 13.55 -11.72 10.45
N GLN A 386 14.01 -12.86 10.93
CA GLN A 386 13.60 -13.44 12.19
C GLN A 386 14.83 -13.77 13.03
N ARG A 387 14.59 -13.95 14.33
CA ARG A 387 15.62 -14.32 15.29
C ARG A 387 15.60 -15.82 15.53
N SER A 388 16.73 -16.48 15.33
CA SER A 388 16.99 -17.86 15.76
C SER A 388 18.18 -17.92 16.73
N MET A 389 18.52 -19.14 17.16
CA MET A 389 19.73 -19.43 17.93
C MET A 389 21.02 -19.09 17.15
N GLU A 390 20.98 -19.13 15.82
CA GLU A 390 22.14 -18.87 14.95
C GLU A 390 22.31 -17.38 14.61
N GLY A 391 21.29 -16.56 14.88
CA GLY A 391 21.33 -15.12 14.68
C GLY A 391 20.06 -14.56 14.05
N ILE A 392 20.20 -13.37 13.46
CA ILE A 392 19.13 -12.74 12.69
C ILE A 392 19.34 -13.12 11.23
N HIS A 393 18.33 -13.70 10.60
CA HIS A 393 18.39 -14.19 9.22
C HIS A 393 17.03 -13.98 8.53
N THR A 394 17.04 -13.92 7.21
CA THR A 394 15.82 -13.80 6.40
C THR A 394 14.90 -14.98 6.63
N MET A 395 13.63 -14.67 6.90
CA MET A 395 12.57 -15.67 7.00
C MET A 395 12.47 -16.42 5.68
N ALA A 396 12.49 -17.74 5.73
CA ALA A 396 12.66 -18.55 4.53
C ALA A 396 11.45 -18.51 3.57
N GLY A 397 10.27 -18.10 4.05
CA GLY A 397 9.11 -17.82 3.19
C GLY A 397 9.25 -16.57 2.32
N VAL A 398 10.19 -15.66 2.63
CA VAL A 398 10.37 -14.39 1.90
C VAL A 398 10.76 -14.64 0.45
N GLU A 399 11.81 -15.41 0.22
CA GLU A 399 12.34 -15.64 -1.14
C GLU A 399 11.34 -16.39 -2.01
N SER A 400 10.67 -17.40 -1.43
CA SER A 400 9.58 -18.10 -2.12
C SER A 400 8.46 -17.13 -2.51
N LEU A 401 7.98 -16.30 -1.58
CA LEU A 401 6.90 -15.35 -1.90
C LEU A 401 7.31 -14.34 -2.97
N VAL A 402 8.55 -13.83 -2.94
CA VAL A 402 9.09 -12.94 -3.99
C VAL A 402 9.06 -13.62 -5.36
N GLY A 403 9.47 -14.89 -5.44
CA GLY A 403 9.42 -15.69 -6.68
C GLY A 403 7.99 -15.86 -7.19
N TYR A 404 7.05 -16.27 -6.33
CA TYR A 404 5.64 -16.38 -6.68
C TYR A 404 5.03 -15.03 -7.12
N GLN A 405 5.38 -13.92 -6.48
CA GLN A 405 4.92 -12.59 -6.90
C GLN A 405 5.42 -12.20 -8.30
N GLN A 406 6.63 -12.61 -8.67
CA GLN A 406 7.16 -12.42 -10.02
C GLN A 406 6.43 -13.28 -11.05
N ILE A 407 6.16 -14.56 -10.73
CA ILE A 407 5.36 -15.47 -11.57
C ILE A 407 3.96 -14.88 -11.80
N MET A 408 3.32 -14.39 -10.75
CA MET A 408 2.02 -13.72 -10.84
C MET A 408 2.08 -12.50 -11.79
N ALA A 409 3.08 -11.64 -11.64
CA ALA A 409 3.22 -10.46 -12.49
C ALA A 409 3.41 -10.84 -13.96
N ALA A 410 4.18 -11.90 -14.23
CA ALA A 410 4.35 -12.45 -15.57
C ALA A 410 3.05 -13.02 -16.14
N ASN A 411 2.34 -13.85 -15.38
CA ASN A 411 1.07 -14.47 -15.80
C ASN A 411 -0.02 -13.42 -16.08
N GLU A 412 -0.09 -12.35 -15.28
CA GLU A 412 -1.05 -11.27 -15.49
C GLU A 412 -0.57 -10.20 -16.49
N GLN A 413 0.63 -10.36 -17.05
CA GLN A 413 1.27 -9.45 -18.01
C GLN A 413 1.34 -8.01 -17.49
N VAL A 414 1.88 -7.84 -16.28
CA VAL A 414 2.09 -6.55 -15.62
C VAL A 414 3.55 -6.40 -15.21
N ALA A 415 3.94 -5.22 -14.75
CA ALA A 415 5.32 -4.98 -14.36
C ALA A 415 5.61 -5.53 -12.95
N PHE A 416 6.88 -5.89 -12.71
CA PHE A 416 7.38 -6.36 -11.42
C PHE A 416 8.65 -5.60 -11.00
N PHE A 417 8.71 -5.17 -9.74
CA PHE A 417 9.90 -4.60 -9.14
C PHE A 417 10.33 -5.43 -7.93
N ASN A 418 11.52 -6.03 -8.01
CA ASN A 418 12.10 -6.83 -6.93
C ASN A 418 12.72 -5.92 -5.86
N LEU A 419 11.90 -5.41 -4.95
CA LEU A 419 12.35 -4.55 -3.85
C LEU A 419 13.22 -5.33 -2.86
N PHE A 420 12.98 -6.63 -2.66
CA PHE A 420 13.84 -7.50 -1.85
C PHE A 420 15.29 -7.49 -2.37
N GLN A 421 15.49 -7.72 -3.67
CA GLN A 421 16.80 -7.63 -4.29
C GLN A 421 17.36 -6.20 -4.22
N ALA A 422 16.53 -5.19 -4.48
CA ALA A 422 16.97 -3.79 -4.50
C ALA A 422 17.48 -3.31 -3.14
N MET A 423 16.98 -3.85 -2.02
CA MET A 423 17.47 -3.53 -0.68
C MET A 423 18.74 -4.28 -0.26
N GLY A 424 19.12 -5.33 -1.00
CA GLY A 424 20.31 -6.13 -0.73
C GLY A 424 20.06 -7.63 -0.62
N GLY A 425 18.81 -8.10 -0.75
CA GLY A 425 18.46 -9.50 -0.60
C GLY A 425 18.45 -9.95 0.86
N ARG A 426 19.02 -11.12 1.13
CA ARG A 426 19.03 -11.71 2.48
C ARG A 426 19.68 -10.78 3.52
N GLU A 427 19.11 -10.75 4.73
CA GLU A 427 19.58 -9.99 5.91
C GLU A 427 19.68 -8.47 5.67
N SER A 428 19.01 -7.99 4.63
CA SER A 428 18.97 -6.56 4.32
C SER A 428 18.09 -5.82 5.32
N MET A 429 17.06 -6.45 5.88
CA MET A 429 16.25 -5.87 6.94
C MET A 429 17.07 -5.67 8.23
N LYS A 430 17.88 -6.64 8.62
CA LYS A 430 18.86 -6.56 9.72
C LYS A 430 19.82 -5.40 9.48
N THR A 431 20.33 -5.27 8.26
CA THR A 431 21.19 -4.14 7.88
C THR A 431 20.49 -2.79 8.06
N LEU A 432 19.17 -2.71 7.82
CA LEU A 432 18.38 -1.51 8.10
C LEU A 432 18.20 -1.30 9.61
N VAL A 433 17.95 -2.34 10.40
CA VAL A 433 17.85 -2.26 11.87
C VAL A 433 19.14 -1.75 12.48
N ASP A 434 20.28 -2.32 12.08
CA ASP A 434 21.62 -1.94 12.57
C ASP A 434 21.94 -0.46 12.31
N LYS A 435 21.36 0.11 11.24
CA LYS A 435 21.50 1.53 10.85
C LYS A 435 20.40 2.44 11.42
N GLY A 436 19.47 1.92 12.21
CA GLY A 436 18.33 2.67 12.76
C GLY A 436 17.26 3.05 11.72
N TYR A 437 17.23 2.35 10.59
CA TYR A 437 16.26 2.54 9.50
C TYR A 437 15.07 1.58 9.57
N ALA A 438 15.11 0.60 10.47
CA ALA A 438 14.01 -0.29 10.77
C ALA A 438 13.89 -0.55 12.28
N ASN A 439 12.73 -1.05 12.68
CA ASN A 439 12.41 -1.41 14.05
C ASN A 439 13.07 -2.74 14.41
N LYS A 440 13.30 -2.95 15.71
CA LYS A 440 13.89 -4.19 16.24
C LYS A 440 12.99 -5.43 16.11
N ASP A 441 11.82 -5.28 15.49
CA ASP A 441 10.96 -6.39 15.07
C ASP A 441 11.39 -7.00 13.72
N TYR A 442 12.44 -6.45 13.11
CA TYR A 442 13.02 -6.89 11.83
C TYR A 442 11.97 -7.04 10.72
N THR A 443 10.94 -6.20 10.77
CA THR A 443 9.82 -6.22 9.82
C THR A 443 9.47 -4.79 9.40
N HIS A 444 9.27 -3.88 10.35
CA HIS A 444 8.75 -2.54 10.06
C HIS A 444 9.87 -1.51 9.93
N ILE A 445 9.79 -0.67 8.91
CA ILE A 445 10.77 0.39 8.63
C ILE A 445 10.40 1.72 9.31
N SER A 446 11.39 2.56 9.56
CA SER A 446 11.18 3.96 9.95
C SER A 446 11.01 4.85 8.70
N HIS A 447 10.60 6.11 8.87
CA HIS A 447 10.56 7.07 7.75
C HIS A 447 11.92 7.24 7.05
N ALA A 448 13.03 7.13 7.79
CA ALA A 448 14.36 7.19 7.20
C ALA A 448 14.68 5.94 6.36
N GLY A 449 14.21 4.76 6.78
CA GLY A 449 14.24 3.54 5.96
C GLY A 449 13.35 3.65 4.73
N GLY A 450 12.13 4.18 4.90
CA GLY A 450 11.19 4.45 3.81
C GLY A 450 11.79 5.31 2.71
N ARG A 451 12.51 6.37 3.07
CA ARG A 451 13.27 7.20 2.10
C ARG A 451 14.27 6.39 1.28
N ARG A 452 15.02 5.48 1.91
CA ARG A 452 16.01 4.65 1.19
C ARG A 452 15.33 3.71 0.22
N LEU A 453 14.31 2.98 0.67
CA LEU A 453 13.59 2.03 -0.16
C LEU A 453 12.85 2.72 -1.31
N ALA A 454 12.21 3.87 -1.05
CA ALA A 454 11.60 4.69 -2.10
C ALA A 454 12.61 5.13 -3.17
N THR A 455 13.85 5.44 -2.79
CA THR A 455 14.90 5.84 -3.73
C THR A 455 15.25 4.73 -4.73
N HIS A 456 15.24 3.46 -4.29
CA HIS A 456 15.44 2.34 -5.22
C HIS A 456 14.33 2.28 -6.27
N LEU A 457 13.07 2.40 -5.85
CA LEU A 457 11.94 2.42 -6.79
C LEU A 457 11.99 3.64 -7.73
N VAL A 458 12.30 4.83 -7.23
CA VAL A 458 12.46 6.04 -8.06
C VAL A 458 13.52 5.85 -9.13
N LYS A 459 14.72 5.37 -8.75
CA LYS A 459 15.80 5.11 -9.72
C LYS A 459 15.37 4.14 -10.82
N SER A 460 14.62 3.10 -10.44
CA SER A 460 14.15 2.06 -11.36
C SER A 460 13.08 2.60 -12.32
N LEU A 461 12.14 3.41 -11.81
CA LEU A 461 11.13 4.11 -12.62
C LEU A 461 11.78 5.09 -13.61
N LEU A 462 12.77 5.88 -13.15
CA LEU A 462 13.48 6.83 -13.99
C LEU A 462 14.33 6.13 -15.06
N ALA A 463 15.02 5.05 -14.70
CA ALA A 463 15.79 4.26 -15.67
C ALA A 463 14.89 3.70 -16.78
N GLY A 464 13.75 3.10 -16.42
CA GLY A 464 12.78 2.62 -17.41
C GLY A 464 12.18 3.75 -18.27
N PHE A 465 11.95 4.93 -17.69
CA PHE A 465 11.51 6.11 -18.42
C PHE A 465 12.59 6.64 -19.41
N ASP A 466 13.86 6.60 -19.03
CA ASP A 466 14.96 6.98 -19.91
C ASP A 466 15.07 6.03 -21.12
N ILE A 467 14.92 4.73 -20.89
CA ILE A 467 14.85 3.72 -21.97
C ILE A 467 13.67 3.97 -22.89
N TYR A 468 12.48 4.24 -22.32
CA TYR A 468 11.29 4.58 -23.09
C TYR A 468 11.55 5.77 -24.03
N LYS A 469 12.16 6.86 -23.53
CA LYS A 469 12.47 8.04 -24.35
C LYS A 469 13.44 7.74 -25.49
N GLN A 470 14.43 6.85 -25.28
CA GLN A 470 15.39 6.47 -26.31
C GLN A 470 14.77 5.64 -27.43
N GLN A 471 13.65 4.96 -27.15
CA GLN A 471 12.91 4.15 -28.12
C GLN A 471 11.83 4.94 -28.88
N GLN A 472 11.59 6.20 -28.51
CA GLN A 472 10.69 7.09 -29.24
C GLN A 472 11.43 7.67 -30.47
N PRO A 473 10.83 7.63 -31.66
CA PRO A 473 11.43 8.15 -32.90
C PRO A 473 11.57 9.68 -32.93
#